data_AF-T0PRD9-F1
#
_entry.id   AF-T0PRD9-F1
#
_cell.length_a   1.000
_cell.length_b   1.000
_cell.length_c   1.000
_cell.angle_alpha   90.00
_cell.angle_beta   90.00
_cell.angle_gamma   90.00
#
_symmetry.space_group_name_H-M   'P 1'
#
loop_
_entity.id
_entity.type
_entity.pdbx_description
1 polymer ?
#
loop_
_entity_poly.entity_id
_entity_poly.type
_entity_poly.pdbx_seq_one_letter_code
_entity_poly.pdbx_strand_id
1 'polypeptide(L)'
;MVTMPVTLPAPLTLTDNGALTHATTTSAHVDLFAGANRGTPLTTLEAKLTASYAEDPLHTLKIIAYIRDIRGGKGERLLGRQALAWLATHDTRALLHNLEHYVSVYGRYDDLLALVGTPAETFALSIFAQQLKKDLAALHDGKPISLCAKWVPSENKKADKKDHVNGKLAKLLNVRSAELRKTYLSPLRKSLTLLESLMCAKEWEKINLNKVPSVAMKNHGKPKHAFERHLPDAFATWKAGLKTGETKVNAAVLYPHQIVDAYYNGQPKDELLEAQWAVLETATRALGTLTQTLVMSDVSASMSGTPMQVSIAL
;
A
#
# COMPACT_ATOMS: atom_id res chain seq x y z
N MET A 1 -11.04 -3.40 -47.25
CA MET A 1 -10.86 -1.97 -46.97
C MET A 1 -9.64 -1.82 -46.08
N VAL A 2 -8.57 -1.25 -46.61
CA VAL A 2 -7.35 -0.95 -45.86
C VAL A 2 -7.66 0.24 -44.95
N THR A 3 -7.67 0.05 -43.65
CA THR A 3 -7.78 1.15 -42.67
C THR A 3 -6.50 1.96 -42.76
N MET A 4 -6.59 3.13 -43.41
CA MET A 4 -5.55 4.14 -43.37
C MET A 4 -5.32 4.57 -41.91
N PRO A 5 -4.07 4.67 -41.42
CA PRO A 5 -3.81 5.21 -40.11
C PRO A 5 -4.28 6.68 -40.10
N VAL A 6 -5.21 6.99 -39.21
CA VAL A 6 -5.63 8.36 -38.96
C VAL A 6 -4.43 9.10 -38.37
N THR A 7 -3.79 9.95 -39.15
CA THR A 7 -2.77 10.88 -38.67
C THR A 7 -3.46 11.99 -37.89
N LEU A 8 -3.46 11.86 -36.55
CA LEU A 8 -3.95 12.92 -35.67
C LEU A 8 -2.96 14.09 -35.65
N PRO A 9 -3.43 15.35 -35.70
CA PRO A 9 -2.56 16.50 -35.51
C PRO A 9 -2.01 16.48 -34.07
N ALA A 10 -0.70 16.66 -33.92
CA ALA A 10 -0.09 16.79 -32.60
C ALA A 10 -0.71 17.99 -31.85
N PRO A 11 -1.07 17.87 -30.56
CA PRO A 11 -0.77 16.77 -29.64
C PRO A 11 -2.03 15.94 -29.32
N LEU A 12 -2.75 15.40 -30.29
CA LEU A 12 -3.92 14.55 -30.04
C LEU A 12 -3.58 13.06 -30.20
N THR A 13 -4.12 12.23 -29.30
CA THR A 13 -4.09 10.77 -29.33
C THR A 13 -5.50 10.21 -29.10
N LEU A 14 -5.67 8.89 -29.23
CA LEU A 14 -6.92 8.20 -28.90
C LEU A 14 -6.81 7.54 -27.53
N THR A 15 -7.90 7.58 -26.76
CA THR A 15 -8.06 6.70 -25.59
C THR A 15 -8.26 5.25 -26.04
N ASP A 16 -8.21 4.30 -25.10
CA ASP A 16 -8.48 2.89 -25.38
C ASP A 16 -9.89 2.65 -25.99
N ASN A 17 -10.80 3.61 -25.80
CA ASN A 17 -12.17 3.59 -26.35
C ASN A 17 -12.31 4.42 -27.64
N GLY A 18 -11.21 4.89 -28.24
CA GLY A 18 -11.21 5.63 -29.50
C GLY A 18 -11.63 7.11 -29.38
N ALA A 19 -11.72 7.67 -28.17
CA ALA A 19 -12.03 9.09 -27.99
C ALA A 19 -10.77 9.96 -28.15
N LEU A 20 -10.90 11.13 -28.76
CA LEU A 20 -9.81 12.09 -28.88
C LEU A 20 -9.42 12.64 -27.51
N THR A 21 -8.13 12.63 -27.21
CA THR A 21 -7.55 13.24 -26.01
C THR A 21 -6.19 13.86 -26.32
N HIS A 22 -5.69 14.73 -25.46
CA HIS A 22 -4.34 15.25 -25.59
C HIS A 22 -3.30 14.17 -25.25
N ALA A 23 -2.27 14.04 -26.09
CA ALA A 23 -1.16 13.10 -25.93
C ALA A 23 -0.22 13.48 -24.77
N THR A 24 -0.20 14.75 -24.38
CA THR A 24 0.57 15.29 -23.26
C THR A 24 -0.17 16.48 -22.65
N THR A 25 0.04 16.68 -21.36
CA THR A 25 -0.42 17.86 -20.62
C THR A 25 0.54 19.05 -20.72
N THR A 26 1.61 18.95 -21.51
CA THR A 26 2.74 19.88 -21.62
C THR A 26 3.65 19.97 -20.39
N SER A 27 3.32 19.24 -19.31
CA SER A 27 4.20 19.01 -18.15
C SER A 27 4.47 17.52 -17.99
N ALA A 28 5.75 17.16 -17.95
CA ALA A 28 6.16 15.77 -17.75
C ALA A 28 5.81 15.29 -16.33
N HIS A 29 5.75 16.19 -15.33
CA HIS A 29 5.27 15.86 -13.99
C HIS A 29 3.81 15.43 -14.01
N VAL A 30 2.95 16.18 -14.71
CA VAL A 30 1.53 15.86 -14.81
C VAL A 30 1.34 14.58 -15.63
N ASP A 31 2.13 14.37 -16.69
CA ASP A 31 2.09 13.15 -17.50
C ASP A 31 2.53 11.90 -16.71
N LEU A 32 3.50 12.01 -15.80
CA LEU A 32 3.88 10.95 -14.87
C LEU A 32 2.79 10.74 -13.81
N PHE A 33 2.33 11.83 -13.18
CA PHE A 33 1.32 11.80 -12.13
C PHE A 33 0.03 11.16 -12.62
N ALA A 34 -0.47 11.54 -13.80
CA ALA A 34 -1.69 10.97 -14.37
C ALA A 34 -1.47 9.60 -15.02
N GLY A 35 -0.31 9.37 -15.64
CA GLY A 35 -0.03 8.17 -16.45
C GLY A 35 0.53 6.96 -15.70
N ALA A 36 0.94 7.12 -14.43
CA ALA A 36 1.39 6.00 -13.59
C ALA A 36 0.19 5.31 -12.91
N ASN A 37 -0.50 4.44 -13.67
CA ASN A 37 -1.69 3.71 -13.21
C ASN A 37 -1.47 2.19 -13.31
N ARG A 38 -2.34 1.42 -12.64
CA ARG A 38 -2.23 -0.04 -12.65
C ARG A 38 -2.18 -0.58 -14.09
N GLY A 39 -1.16 -1.38 -14.38
CA GLY A 39 -0.95 -1.96 -15.71
C GLY A 39 -0.06 -1.14 -16.64
N THR A 40 0.38 0.07 -16.25
CA THR A 40 1.36 0.83 -17.03
C THR A 40 2.62 -0.03 -17.27
N PRO A 41 3.02 -0.26 -18.54
CA PRO A 41 4.23 -1.00 -18.86
C PRO A 41 5.49 -0.34 -18.26
N LEU A 42 6.48 -1.16 -17.89
CA LEU A 42 7.72 -0.66 -17.29
C LEU A 42 8.42 0.38 -18.18
N THR A 43 8.53 0.11 -19.47
CA THR A 43 9.16 1.02 -20.44
C THR A 43 8.46 2.38 -20.50
N THR A 44 7.12 2.38 -20.46
CA THR A 44 6.32 3.62 -20.41
C THR A 44 6.53 4.38 -19.11
N LEU A 45 6.60 3.66 -17.98
CA LEU A 45 6.89 4.27 -16.68
C LEU A 45 8.28 4.92 -16.66
N GLU A 46 9.31 4.22 -17.12
CA GLU A 46 10.70 4.71 -17.17
C GLU A 46 10.84 5.94 -18.06
N ALA A 47 10.16 5.96 -19.21
CA ALA A 47 10.13 7.14 -20.10
C ALA A 47 9.51 8.36 -19.40
N LYS A 48 8.39 8.17 -18.70
CA LYS A 48 7.71 9.24 -17.94
C LYS A 48 8.55 9.72 -16.75
N LEU A 49 9.19 8.80 -16.02
CA LEU A 49 10.10 9.13 -14.92
C LEU A 49 11.27 9.97 -15.43
N THR A 50 11.88 9.56 -16.55
CA THR A 50 13.02 10.26 -17.16
C THR A 50 12.63 11.67 -17.60
N ALA A 51 11.50 11.82 -18.30
CA ALA A 51 11.01 13.14 -18.73
C ALA A 51 10.68 14.04 -17.53
N SER A 52 9.98 13.50 -16.52
CA SER A 52 9.64 14.26 -15.31
C SER A 52 10.87 14.69 -14.53
N TYR A 53 11.88 13.82 -14.43
CA TYR A 53 13.10 14.10 -13.66
C TYR A 53 13.97 15.15 -14.35
N ALA A 54 14.00 15.16 -15.68
CA ALA A 54 14.67 16.20 -16.46
C ALA A 54 14.02 17.58 -16.29
N GLU A 55 12.70 17.63 -16.04
CA GLU A 55 11.97 18.88 -15.76
C GLU A 55 12.23 19.41 -14.35
N ASP A 56 12.04 18.57 -13.31
CA ASP A 56 12.49 18.88 -11.95
C ASP A 56 12.63 17.61 -11.09
N PRO A 57 13.84 17.28 -10.62
CA PRO A 57 14.09 16.10 -9.78
C PRO A 57 13.24 16.05 -8.52
N LEU A 58 13.06 17.18 -7.83
CA LEU A 58 12.37 17.21 -6.53
C LEU A 58 10.89 16.84 -6.69
N HIS A 59 10.21 17.38 -7.69
CA HIS A 59 8.83 17.01 -7.99
C HIS A 59 8.71 15.54 -8.42
N THR A 60 9.65 14.99 -9.20
CA THR A 60 9.65 13.55 -9.52
C THR A 60 9.77 12.70 -8.26
N LEU A 61 10.67 13.03 -7.33
CA LEU A 61 10.79 12.30 -6.07
C LEU A 61 9.48 12.32 -5.25
N LYS A 62 8.81 13.47 -5.19
CA LYS A 62 7.49 13.61 -4.55
C LYS A 62 6.44 12.74 -5.24
N ILE A 63 6.44 12.68 -6.57
CA ILE A 63 5.51 11.84 -7.34
C ILE A 63 5.81 10.36 -7.10
N ILE A 64 7.08 9.94 -7.02
CA ILE A 64 7.44 8.54 -6.69
C ILE A 64 6.89 8.16 -5.31
N ALA A 65 7.04 9.03 -4.30
CA ALA A 65 6.44 8.84 -2.98
C ALA A 65 4.91 8.75 -3.05
N TYR A 66 4.27 9.66 -3.79
CA TYR A 66 2.82 9.66 -4.00
C TYR A 66 2.30 8.40 -4.70
N ILE A 67 3.00 7.90 -5.73
CA ILE A 67 2.62 6.67 -6.43
C ILE A 67 2.54 5.51 -5.44
N ARG A 68 3.49 5.43 -4.50
CA ARG A 68 3.59 4.31 -3.58
C ARG A 68 2.71 4.44 -2.34
N ASP A 69 2.53 5.66 -1.83
CA ASP A 69 1.86 5.91 -0.56
C ASP A 69 0.41 5.40 -0.58
N ILE A 70 0.07 4.56 0.39
CA ILE A 70 -1.28 4.00 0.54
C ILE A 70 -2.21 4.92 1.35
N ARG A 71 -1.65 5.90 2.07
CA ARG A 71 -2.39 6.77 2.99
C ARG A 71 -2.84 8.05 2.32
N GLY A 72 -1.95 8.71 1.60
CA GLY A 72 -2.23 9.95 0.87
C GLY A 72 -1.98 9.87 -0.63
N GLY A 73 -1.65 8.68 -1.15
CA GLY A 73 -1.22 8.48 -2.53
C GLY A 73 -2.03 7.42 -3.29
N LYS A 74 -1.47 6.95 -4.41
CA LYS A 74 -2.12 5.95 -5.28
C LYS A 74 -2.04 4.52 -4.73
N GLY A 75 -1.14 4.24 -3.80
CA GLY A 75 -0.92 2.89 -3.28
C GLY A 75 -0.41 1.87 -4.31
N GLU A 76 0.10 2.32 -5.46
CA GLU A 76 0.52 1.48 -6.58
C GLU A 76 1.89 0.84 -6.30
N ARG A 77 1.85 -0.31 -5.61
CA ARG A 77 3.04 -1.01 -5.11
C ARG A 77 4.03 -1.42 -6.20
N LEU A 78 3.55 -1.98 -7.32
CA LEU A 78 4.45 -2.46 -8.38
C LEU A 78 5.16 -1.29 -9.05
N LEU A 79 4.40 -0.26 -9.43
CA LEU A 79 4.95 0.95 -10.03
C LEU A 79 5.91 1.67 -9.08
N GLY A 80 5.56 1.81 -7.80
CA GLY A 80 6.45 2.42 -6.81
C GLY A 80 7.79 1.68 -6.69
N ARG A 81 7.80 0.34 -6.76
CA ARG A 81 9.04 -0.45 -6.76
C ARG A 81 9.86 -0.28 -8.02
N GLN A 82 9.19 -0.28 -9.17
CA GLN A 82 9.84 -0.07 -10.46
C GLN A 82 10.47 1.33 -10.50
N ALA A 83 9.77 2.35 -9.99
CA ALA A 83 10.29 3.70 -9.87
C ALA A 83 11.50 3.80 -8.92
N LEU A 84 11.48 3.11 -7.78
CA LEU A 84 12.65 3.03 -6.89
C LEU A 84 13.84 2.33 -7.56
N ALA A 85 13.60 1.23 -8.27
CA ALA A 85 14.65 0.51 -8.99
C ALA A 85 15.25 1.37 -10.13
N TRP A 86 14.41 2.10 -10.86
CA TRP A 86 14.83 3.09 -11.85
C TRP A 86 15.66 4.21 -11.20
N LEU A 87 15.20 4.77 -10.08
CA LEU A 87 15.95 5.84 -9.39
C LEU A 87 17.30 5.34 -8.87
N ALA A 88 17.39 4.06 -8.48
CA ALA A 88 18.63 3.45 -8.02
C ALA A 88 19.73 3.43 -9.10
N THR A 89 19.36 3.40 -10.38
CA THR A 89 20.31 3.45 -11.50
C THR A 89 20.44 4.86 -12.09
N HIS A 90 19.42 5.70 -11.98
CA HIS A 90 19.40 7.06 -12.52
C HIS A 90 20.08 8.09 -11.62
N ASP A 91 19.71 8.15 -10.33
CA ASP A 91 20.38 8.97 -9.31
C ASP A 91 20.37 8.23 -7.98
N THR A 92 21.35 7.33 -7.82
CA THR A 92 21.54 6.56 -6.60
C THR A 92 21.66 7.47 -5.38
N ARG A 93 22.35 8.62 -5.49
CA ARG A 93 22.58 9.52 -4.35
C ARG A 93 21.27 10.08 -3.82
N ALA A 94 20.39 10.57 -4.71
CA ALA A 94 19.08 11.07 -4.33
C ALA A 94 18.22 9.96 -3.69
N LEU A 95 18.27 8.73 -4.22
CA LEU A 95 17.59 7.60 -3.60
C LEU A 95 18.09 7.34 -2.18
N LEU A 96 19.41 7.16 -2.00
CA LEU A 96 19.99 6.82 -0.70
C LEU A 96 19.67 7.88 0.37
N HIS A 97 19.72 9.16 -0.01
CA HIS A 97 19.39 10.27 0.89
C HIS A 97 17.97 10.18 1.45
N ASN A 98 17.02 9.70 0.65
CA ASN A 98 15.59 9.72 0.99
C ASN A 98 15.04 8.35 1.44
N LEU A 99 15.79 7.25 1.26
CA LEU A 99 15.23 5.90 1.32
C LEU A 99 14.68 5.51 2.70
N GLU A 100 15.35 5.87 3.81
CA GLU A 100 14.87 5.56 5.16
C GLU A 100 13.56 6.30 5.47
N HIS A 101 13.47 7.59 5.11
CA HIS A 101 12.25 8.37 5.25
C HIS A 101 11.14 7.82 4.36
N TYR A 102 11.47 7.47 3.12
CA TYR A 102 10.54 6.90 2.17
C TYR A 102 9.88 5.63 2.73
N VAL A 103 10.69 4.68 3.22
CA VAL A 103 10.19 3.39 3.72
C VAL A 103 9.39 3.53 5.01
N SER A 104 9.73 4.49 5.86
CA SER A 104 9.05 4.72 7.14
C SER A 104 7.73 5.48 7.00
N VAL A 105 7.62 6.39 6.02
CA VAL A 105 6.45 7.27 5.86
C VAL A 105 5.51 6.82 4.75
N TYR A 106 6.04 6.59 3.55
CA TYR A 106 5.23 6.36 2.33
C TYR A 106 5.17 4.88 1.92
N GLY A 107 6.30 4.18 2.06
CA GLY A 107 6.51 2.82 1.58
C GLY A 107 6.31 1.76 2.64
N ARG A 108 6.91 0.60 2.37
CA ARG A 108 7.03 -0.53 3.30
C ARG A 108 8.42 -1.13 3.20
N TYR A 109 8.85 -1.85 4.23
CA TYR A 109 10.13 -2.55 4.23
C TYR A 109 10.30 -3.53 3.06
N ASP A 110 9.23 -4.16 2.55
CA ASP A 110 9.36 -5.04 1.38
C ASP A 110 9.64 -4.32 0.07
N ASP A 111 9.56 -2.99 0.02
CA ASP A 111 9.96 -2.20 -1.15
C ASP A 111 11.49 -2.12 -1.29
N LEU A 112 12.24 -2.24 -0.18
CA LEU A 112 13.71 -2.35 -0.20
C LEU A 112 14.19 -3.58 -0.98
N LEU A 113 13.37 -4.64 -1.06
CA LEU A 113 13.69 -5.84 -1.83
C LEU A 113 13.74 -5.56 -3.34
N ALA A 114 13.08 -4.50 -3.83
CA ALA A 114 13.17 -4.09 -5.23
C ALA A 114 14.54 -3.50 -5.60
N LEU A 115 15.36 -3.15 -4.60
CA LEU A 115 16.69 -2.59 -4.79
C LEU A 115 17.79 -3.66 -4.81
N VAL A 116 17.44 -4.93 -4.62
CA VAL A 116 18.36 -6.06 -4.77
C VAL A 116 18.79 -6.16 -6.23
N GLY A 117 20.10 -6.22 -6.47
CA GLY A 117 20.72 -6.17 -7.79
C GLY A 117 21.01 -4.75 -8.31
N THR A 118 20.64 -3.70 -7.57
CA THR A 118 20.90 -2.30 -7.96
C THR A 118 22.10 -1.71 -7.20
N PRO A 119 22.63 -0.54 -7.62
CA PRO A 119 23.67 0.17 -6.85
C PRO A 119 23.26 0.52 -5.41
N ALA A 120 21.96 0.56 -5.11
CA ALA A 120 21.44 0.86 -3.77
C ALA A 120 21.30 -0.36 -2.85
N GLU A 121 21.57 -1.58 -3.34
CA GLU A 121 21.32 -2.84 -2.60
C GLU A 121 21.91 -2.82 -1.19
N THR A 122 23.20 -2.52 -1.07
CA THR A 122 23.92 -2.58 0.22
C THR A 122 23.29 -1.66 1.25
N PHE A 123 22.95 -0.43 0.85
CA PHE A 123 22.31 0.54 1.73
C PHE A 123 20.88 0.11 2.08
N ALA A 124 20.10 -0.37 1.12
CA ALA A 124 18.76 -0.88 1.36
C ALA A 124 18.74 -2.05 2.36
N LEU A 125 19.69 -2.99 2.24
CA LEU A 125 19.84 -4.08 3.20
C LEU A 125 20.37 -3.61 4.56
N SER A 126 21.15 -2.53 4.61
CA SER A 126 21.60 -1.93 5.87
C SER A 126 20.42 -1.36 6.68
N ILE A 127 19.41 -0.78 6.02
CA ILE A 127 18.18 -0.30 6.66
C ILE A 127 17.44 -1.48 7.32
N PHE A 128 17.30 -2.61 6.62
CA PHE A 128 16.74 -3.84 7.20
C PHE A 128 17.51 -4.26 8.46
N ALA A 129 18.83 -4.36 8.37
CA ALA A 129 19.68 -4.81 9.48
C ALA A 129 19.59 -3.88 10.70
N GLN A 130 19.63 -2.57 10.48
CA GLN A 130 19.50 -1.57 11.54
C GLN A 130 18.13 -1.62 12.20
N GLN A 131 17.05 -1.71 11.41
CA GLN A 131 15.71 -1.78 11.98
C GLN A 131 15.48 -3.09 12.75
N LEU A 132 15.98 -4.23 12.28
CA LEU A 132 15.88 -5.50 13.02
C LEU A 132 16.56 -5.41 14.40
N LYS A 133 17.70 -4.72 14.50
CA LYS A 133 18.36 -4.45 15.79
C LYS A 133 17.51 -3.56 16.69
N LYS A 134 16.96 -2.47 16.15
CA LYS A 134 16.05 -1.56 16.89
C LYS A 134 14.80 -2.31 17.38
N ASP A 135 14.20 -3.13 16.52
CA ASP A 135 13.01 -3.92 16.85
C ASP A 135 13.29 -4.97 17.92
N LEU A 136 14.45 -5.64 17.89
CA LEU A 136 14.82 -6.61 18.92
C LEU A 136 15.01 -5.95 20.29
N ALA A 137 15.66 -4.79 20.35
CA ALA A 137 15.78 -4.01 21.57
C ALA A 137 14.41 -3.54 22.08
N ALA A 138 13.56 -3.01 21.19
CA ALA A 138 12.20 -2.61 21.53
C ALA A 138 11.35 -3.79 22.05
N LEU A 139 11.51 -4.99 21.46
CA LEU A 139 10.83 -6.19 21.93
C LEU A 139 11.24 -6.55 23.37
N HIS A 140 12.53 -6.49 23.69
CA HIS A 140 13.03 -6.75 25.05
C HIS A 140 12.51 -5.73 26.07
N ASP A 141 12.37 -4.47 25.65
CA ASP A 141 11.80 -3.39 26.46
C ASP A 141 10.25 -3.43 26.55
N GLY A 142 9.58 -4.38 25.89
CA GLY A 142 8.12 -4.44 25.81
C GLY A 142 7.49 -3.29 25.00
N LYS A 143 8.27 -2.61 24.15
CA LYS A 143 7.82 -1.50 23.30
C LYS A 143 7.28 -2.03 21.96
N PRO A 144 6.40 -1.25 21.29
CA PRO A 144 5.95 -1.59 19.94
C PRO A 144 7.13 -1.72 18.96
N ILE A 145 7.11 -2.78 18.15
CA ILE A 145 8.12 -3.04 17.11
C ILE A 145 7.59 -2.68 15.72
N SER A 146 8.51 -2.47 14.77
CA SER A 146 8.15 -2.24 13.38
C SER A 146 7.71 -3.52 12.65
N LEU A 147 7.17 -3.37 11.44
CA LEU A 147 6.84 -4.51 10.56
C LEU A 147 8.05 -5.05 9.77
N CYS A 148 9.27 -4.60 10.04
CA CYS A 148 10.47 -4.97 9.27
C CYS A 148 10.66 -6.49 9.16
N ALA A 149 10.62 -7.21 10.28
CA ALA A 149 10.83 -8.66 10.31
C ALA A 149 9.80 -9.47 9.50
N LYS A 150 8.59 -8.93 9.29
CA LYS A 150 7.54 -9.53 8.44
C LYS A 150 8.01 -9.70 7.00
N TRP A 151 8.81 -8.75 6.52
CA TRP A 151 9.13 -8.61 5.10
C TRP A 151 10.46 -9.22 4.69
N VAL A 152 11.30 -9.63 5.65
CA VAL A 152 12.54 -10.35 5.36
C VAL A 152 12.24 -11.72 4.73
N PRO A 153 12.81 -12.10 3.58
CA PRO A 153 12.66 -13.44 3.04
C PRO A 153 13.15 -14.53 4.01
N SER A 154 12.32 -15.56 4.21
CA SER A 154 12.73 -16.72 4.99
C SER A 154 13.76 -17.54 4.22
N GLU A 155 14.77 -18.03 4.94
CA GLU A 155 15.85 -18.87 4.42
C GLU A 155 15.31 -20.01 3.54
N ASN A 156 15.92 -20.20 2.37
CA ASN A 156 15.61 -21.27 1.40
C ASN A 156 14.19 -21.25 0.81
N LYS A 157 13.40 -20.17 1.00
CA LYS A 157 12.11 -19.99 0.33
C LYS A 157 12.28 -19.35 -1.05
N LYS A 158 11.23 -19.39 -1.88
CA LYS A 158 11.26 -18.93 -3.28
C LYS A 158 11.91 -17.54 -3.46
N ALA A 159 11.55 -16.57 -2.63
CA ALA A 159 12.11 -15.22 -2.69
C ALA A 159 13.60 -15.19 -2.30
N ASP A 160 14.00 -15.94 -1.29
CA ASP A 160 15.40 -16.01 -0.84
C ASP A 160 16.29 -16.78 -1.83
N LYS A 161 15.77 -17.82 -2.47
CA LYS A 161 16.49 -18.56 -3.52
C LYS A 161 16.83 -17.69 -4.74
N LYS A 162 16.04 -16.64 -4.99
CA LYS A 162 16.25 -15.71 -6.11
C LYS A 162 17.28 -14.65 -5.74
N ASP A 163 17.09 -14.00 -4.60
CA ASP A 163 17.77 -12.74 -4.27
C ASP A 163 18.83 -12.88 -3.15
N HIS A 164 18.88 -14.05 -2.50
CA HIS A 164 19.79 -14.42 -1.40
C HIS A 164 19.81 -13.42 -0.23
N VAL A 165 18.69 -12.75 0.00
CA VAL A 165 18.56 -11.67 0.98
C VAL A 165 18.85 -12.15 2.40
N ASN A 166 18.47 -13.38 2.77
CA ASN A 166 18.71 -13.91 4.10
C ASN A 166 20.21 -14.00 4.40
N GLY A 167 20.98 -14.58 3.48
CA GLY A 167 22.44 -14.70 3.61
C GLY A 167 23.14 -13.33 3.62
N LYS A 168 22.70 -12.40 2.75
CA LYS A 168 23.23 -11.03 2.72
C LYS A 168 22.97 -10.28 4.04
N LEU A 169 21.76 -10.40 4.60
CA LEU A 169 21.41 -9.79 5.89
C LEU A 169 22.16 -10.44 7.06
N ALA A 170 22.31 -11.76 7.06
CA ALA A 170 23.07 -12.48 8.08
C ALA A 170 24.53 -11.96 8.12
N LYS A 171 25.15 -11.77 6.95
CA LYS A 171 26.48 -11.17 6.81
C LYS A 171 26.54 -9.74 7.36
N LEU A 172 25.56 -8.88 7.04
CA LEU A 172 25.50 -7.50 7.56
C LEU A 172 25.31 -7.43 9.08
N LEU A 173 24.63 -8.41 9.66
CA LEU A 173 24.41 -8.53 11.09
C LEU A 173 25.53 -9.27 11.83
N ASN A 174 26.53 -9.77 11.11
CA ASN A 174 27.62 -10.61 11.61
C ASN A 174 27.12 -11.85 12.37
N VAL A 175 26.10 -12.52 11.81
CA VAL A 175 25.51 -13.75 12.36
C VAL A 175 25.37 -14.81 11.27
N ARG A 176 25.14 -16.06 11.67
CA ARG A 176 24.78 -17.14 10.71
C ARG A 176 23.30 -17.05 10.33
N SER A 177 22.90 -17.56 9.17
CA SER A 177 21.49 -17.58 8.73
C SER A 177 20.54 -18.23 9.75
N ALA A 178 20.98 -19.32 10.37
CA ALA A 178 20.24 -19.98 11.44
C ALA A 178 20.04 -19.09 12.68
N GLU A 179 21.02 -18.23 12.99
CA GLU A 179 21.01 -17.29 14.10
C GLU A 179 20.17 -16.05 13.77
N LEU A 180 20.25 -15.52 12.54
CA LEU A 180 19.33 -14.50 12.05
C LEU A 180 17.87 -14.94 12.26
N ARG A 181 17.55 -16.19 11.92
CA ARG A 181 16.23 -16.77 12.14
C ARG A 181 15.87 -16.85 13.63
N LYS A 182 16.72 -17.48 14.44
CA LYS A 182 16.43 -17.77 15.86
C LYS A 182 16.40 -16.51 16.72
N THR A 183 17.35 -15.60 16.52
CA THR A 183 17.58 -14.42 17.36
C THR A 183 16.69 -13.24 16.96
N TYR A 184 16.48 -13.02 15.66
CA TYR A 184 15.71 -11.87 15.17
C TYR A 184 14.34 -12.28 14.62
N LEU A 185 14.30 -13.07 13.54
CA LEU A 185 13.07 -13.22 12.76
C LEU A 185 11.97 -13.97 13.50
N SER A 186 12.29 -15.08 14.18
CA SER A 186 11.32 -15.88 14.93
C SER A 186 10.64 -15.11 16.08
N PRO A 187 11.37 -14.48 17.02
CA PRO A 187 10.73 -13.74 18.11
C PRO A 187 9.96 -12.51 17.61
N LEU A 188 10.53 -11.73 16.67
CA LEU A 188 9.87 -10.56 16.12
C LEU A 188 8.58 -10.93 15.36
N ARG A 189 8.62 -11.96 14.51
CA ARG A 189 7.41 -12.42 13.79
C ARG A 189 6.34 -12.95 14.74
N LYS A 190 6.73 -13.68 15.79
CA LYS A 190 5.78 -14.16 16.80
C LYS A 190 5.03 -13.00 17.47
N SER A 191 5.71 -11.89 17.74
CA SER A 191 5.08 -10.66 18.24
C SER A 191 4.16 -10.00 17.20
N LEU A 192 4.51 -10.04 15.91
CA LEU A 192 3.70 -9.44 14.84
C LEU A 192 2.47 -10.27 14.44
N THR A 193 2.56 -11.60 14.43
CA THR A 193 1.48 -12.51 13.99
C THR A 193 0.54 -12.89 15.13
N LEU A 194 0.52 -12.13 16.23
CA LEU A 194 -0.29 -12.46 17.40
C LEU A 194 -1.77 -12.66 17.00
N LEU A 195 -2.32 -11.86 16.09
CA LEU A 195 -3.72 -12.05 15.67
C LEU A 195 -3.97 -13.41 15.01
N GLU A 196 -3.30 -13.71 13.90
CA GLU A 196 -3.52 -14.98 13.18
C GLU A 196 -3.07 -16.19 14.00
N SER A 197 -2.05 -16.04 14.85
CA SER A 197 -1.59 -17.10 15.75
C SER A 197 -2.63 -17.41 16.83
N LEU A 198 -3.25 -16.39 17.44
CA LEU A 198 -4.33 -16.56 18.41
C LEU A 198 -5.55 -17.22 17.75
N MET A 199 -5.89 -16.83 16.52
CA MET A 199 -6.97 -17.47 15.76
C MET A 199 -6.68 -18.95 15.49
N CYS A 200 -5.47 -19.30 15.04
CA CYS A 200 -5.07 -20.69 14.80
C CYS A 200 -5.01 -21.53 16.09
N ALA A 201 -4.58 -20.93 17.21
CA ALA A 201 -4.53 -21.57 18.51
C ALA A 201 -5.91 -21.67 19.20
N LYS A 202 -6.98 -21.15 18.57
CA LYS A 202 -8.33 -21.02 19.14
C LYS A 202 -8.37 -20.19 20.44
N GLU A 203 -7.38 -19.34 20.67
CA GLU A 203 -7.30 -18.45 21.84
C GLU A 203 -8.03 -17.13 21.56
N TRP A 204 -9.30 -17.23 21.17
CA TRP A 204 -10.10 -16.09 20.69
C TRP A 204 -10.27 -14.99 21.75
N GLU A 205 -10.35 -15.37 23.03
CA GLU A 205 -10.53 -14.44 24.16
C GLU A 205 -9.37 -13.46 24.33
N LYS A 206 -8.17 -13.79 23.83
CA LYS A 206 -6.99 -12.92 23.90
C LYS A 206 -6.96 -11.88 22.77
N ILE A 207 -7.88 -11.94 21.81
CA ILE A 207 -7.93 -11.03 20.67
C ILE A 207 -8.52 -9.68 21.11
N ASN A 208 -7.69 -8.63 21.06
CA ASN A 208 -8.16 -7.27 21.27
C ASN A 208 -8.72 -6.69 19.96
N LEU A 209 -10.05 -6.66 19.82
CA LEU A 209 -10.78 -6.17 18.63
C LEU A 209 -10.41 -4.72 18.26
N ASN A 210 -10.09 -3.86 19.22
CA ASN A 210 -9.70 -2.46 18.96
C ASN A 210 -8.31 -2.34 18.31
N LYS A 211 -7.46 -3.36 18.46
CA LYS A 211 -6.12 -3.40 17.83
C LYS A 211 -6.11 -4.15 16.50
N VAL A 212 -7.25 -4.71 16.07
CA VAL A 212 -7.35 -5.42 14.79
C VAL A 212 -7.27 -4.41 13.63
N PRO A 213 -6.38 -4.59 12.65
CA PRO A 213 -6.31 -3.72 11.48
C PRO A 213 -7.59 -3.76 10.63
N SER A 214 -7.91 -2.66 9.93
CA SER A 214 -9.13 -2.49 9.11
C SER A 214 -9.37 -3.62 8.12
N VAL A 215 -8.31 -4.06 7.42
CA VAL A 215 -8.37 -5.12 6.41
C VAL A 215 -8.63 -6.48 7.07
N ALA A 216 -8.00 -6.76 8.20
CA ALA A 216 -8.25 -8.00 8.95
C ALA A 216 -9.68 -8.01 9.49
N MET A 217 -10.17 -6.88 9.99
CA MET A 217 -11.57 -6.70 10.40
C MET A 217 -12.54 -6.92 9.24
N LYS A 218 -12.28 -6.34 8.06
CA LYS A 218 -13.08 -6.57 6.84
C LYS A 218 -13.08 -8.03 6.40
N ASN A 219 -11.99 -8.77 6.59
CA ASN A 219 -11.91 -10.17 6.17
C ASN A 219 -12.55 -11.14 7.17
N HIS A 220 -12.41 -10.89 8.46
CA HIS A 220 -12.79 -11.82 9.54
C HIS A 220 -14.09 -11.43 10.27
N GLY A 221 -14.51 -10.18 10.19
CA GLY A 221 -15.70 -9.62 10.84
C GLY A 221 -16.99 -9.65 10.00
N LYS A 222 -16.93 -10.23 8.80
CA LYS A 222 -18.09 -10.44 7.94
C LYS A 222 -19.13 -11.36 8.59
N PRO A 223 -20.41 -11.27 8.17
CA PRO A 223 -21.44 -12.19 8.63
C PRO A 223 -21.03 -13.66 8.47
N LYS A 224 -21.21 -14.47 9.51
CA LYS A 224 -20.86 -15.89 9.55
C LYS A 224 -19.36 -16.18 9.34
N HIS A 225 -18.46 -15.26 9.65
CA HIS A 225 -17.00 -15.50 9.62
C HIS A 225 -16.41 -15.64 11.03
N ALA A 226 -15.08 -15.59 11.12
CA ALA A 226 -14.30 -15.96 12.29
C ALA A 226 -14.74 -15.25 13.59
N PHE A 227 -14.93 -13.93 13.58
CA PHE A 227 -15.27 -13.21 14.81
C PHE A 227 -16.69 -13.49 15.27
N GLU A 228 -17.67 -13.54 14.37
CA GLU A 228 -19.04 -13.83 14.75
C GLU A 228 -19.23 -15.30 15.17
N ARG A 229 -18.49 -16.25 14.59
CA ARG A 229 -18.57 -17.67 14.95
C ARG A 229 -17.92 -18.00 16.29
N HIS A 230 -16.83 -17.32 16.64
CA HIS A 230 -15.99 -17.71 17.78
C HIS A 230 -15.99 -16.68 18.91
N LEU A 231 -16.45 -15.45 18.66
CA LEU A 231 -16.59 -14.38 19.65
C LEU A 231 -17.96 -13.68 19.50
N PRO A 232 -19.09 -14.40 19.46
CA PRO A 232 -20.40 -13.80 19.19
C PRO A 232 -20.73 -12.67 20.16
N ASP A 233 -20.57 -12.90 21.47
CA ASP A 233 -20.92 -11.93 22.51
C ASP A 233 -19.97 -10.73 22.50
N ALA A 234 -18.65 -10.99 22.57
CA ALA A 234 -17.64 -9.93 22.58
C ALA A 234 -17.67 -9.07 21.30
N PHE A 235 -17.95 -9.68 20.15
CA PHE A 235 -18.06 -8.96 18.88
C PHE A 235 -19.36 -8.17 18.78
N ALA A 236 -20.49 -8.69 19.30
CA ALA A 236 -21.74 -7.96 19.38
C ALA A 236 -21.64 -6.74 20.31
N THR A 237 -21.05 -6.90 21.50
CA THR A 237 -20.77 -5.79 22.43
C THR A 237 -19.84 -4.76 21.79
N TRP A 238 -18.78 -5.22 21.12
CA TRP A 238 -17.86 -4.31 20.43
C TRP A 238 -18.55 -3.53 19.30
N LYS A 239 -19.42 -4.17 18.51
CA LYS A 239 -20.25 -3.51 17.48
C LYS A 239 -21.22 -2.50 18.08
N ALA A 240 -21.86 -2.83 19.19
CA ALA A 240 -22.73 -1.89 19.90
C ALA A 240 -21.95 -0.64 20.38
N GLY A 241 -20.72 -0.83 20.85
CA GLY A 241 -19.81 0.26 21.23
C GLY A 241 -19.41 1.19 20.07
N LEU A 242 -19.51 0.73 18.82
CA LEU A 242 -19.26 1.58 17.64
C LEU A 242 -20.38 2.61 17.45
N LYS A 243 -21.62 2.26 17.79
CA LYS A 243 -22.76 3.17 17.70
C LYS A 243 -22.67 4.29 18.73
N THR A 244 -22.19 3.96 19.93
CA THR A 244 -22.08 4.91 21.05
C THR A 244 -20.80 5.75 20.98
N GLY A 245 -19.84 5.38 20.12
CA GLY A 245 -18.54 6.05 20.00
C GLY A 245 -17.52 5.65 21.06
N GLU A 246 -17.85 4.66 21.90
CA GLU A 246 -16.97 4.12 22.96
C GLU A 246 -15.83 3.29 22.37
N THR A 247 -16.05 2.64 21.21
CA THR A 247 -15.03 1.90 20.48
C THR A 247 -14.71 2.58 19.15
N LYS A 248 -13.43 2.56 18.75
CA LYS A 248 -12.97 3.16 17.49
C LYS A 248 -12.57 2.07 16.50
N VAL A 249 -13.15 2.10 15.30
CA VAL A 249 -12.67 1.30 14.17
C VAL A 249 -11.50 2.03 13.53
N ASN A 250 -10.38 1.31 13.38
CA ASN A 250 -9.34 1.74 12.47
C ASN A 250 -9.91 1.68 11.05
N ALA A 251 -10.05 2.81 10.36
CA ALA A 251 -10.47 2.88 8.94
C ALA A 251 -9.37 3.44 8.02
N ALA A 252 -8.19 3.78 8.56
CA ALA A 252 -7.14 4.56 7.89
C ALA A 252 -6.56 3.96 6.60
N VAL A 253 -6.94 2.74 6.20
CA VAL A 253 -6.42 2.04 5.00
C VAL A 253 -7.53 1.54 4.08
N LEU A 254 -8.81 1.82 4.39
CA LEU A 254 -9.93 1.39 3.56
C LEU A 254 -10.33 2.52 2.60
N TYR A 255 -10.42 2.23 1.31
CA TYR A 255 -10.86 3.21 0.31
C TYR A 255 -12.40 3.30 0.24
N PRO A 256 -12.98 4.48 -0.08
CA PRO A 256 -14.43 4.66 -0.18
C PRO A 256 -15.14 3.63 -1.08
N HIS A 257 -14.58 3.35 -2.26
CA HIS A 257 -15.14 2.38 -3.21
C HIS A 257 -15.23 0.95 -2.63
N GLN A 258 -14.41 0.61 -1.63
CA GLN A 258 -14.41 -0.71 -0.99
C GLN A 258 -15.56 -0.89 0.02
N ILE A 259 -16.16 0.21 0.48
CA ILE A 259 -17.41 0.22 1.25
C ILE A 259 -18.59 0.18 0.27
N VAL A 260 -18.56 1.02 -0.76
CA VAL A 260 -19.59 1.04 -1.83
C VAL A 260 -19.74 -0.33 -2.49
N ASP A 261 -18.64 -1.03 -2.79
CA ASP A 261 -18.65 -2.39 -3.35
C ASP A 261 -19.52 -3.38 -2.54
N ALA A 262 -19.55 -3.25 -1.21
CA ALA A 262 -20.38 -4.14 -0.37
C ALA A 262 -21.88 -3.90 -0.62
N TYR A 263 -22.32 -2.64 -0.65
CA TYR A 263 -23.72 -2.29 -0.87
C TYR A 263 -24.14 -2.40 -2.33
N TYR A 264 -23.25 -2.06 -3.27
CA TYR A 264 -23.50 -2.17 -4.71
C TYR A 264 -23.87 -3.60 -5.11
N ASN A 265 -23.29 -4.61 -4.44
CA ASN A 265 -23.60 -6.02 -4.66
C ASN A 265 -24.78 -6.53 -3.80
N GLY A 266 -25.60 -5.65 -3.24
CA GLY A 266 -26.84 -5.98 -2.55
C GLY A 266 -26.68 -6.51 -1.12
N GLN A 267 -25.55 -6.23 -0.45
CA GLN A 267 -25.46 -6.54 0.98
C GLN A 267 -26.44 -5.68 1.80
N PRO A 268 -27.12 -6.27 2.79
CA PRO A 268 -27.96 -5.49 3.71
C PRO A 268 -27.09 -4.52 4.51
N LYS A 269 -27.72 -3.51 5.09
CA LYS A 269 -27.05 -2.50 5.91
C LYS A 269 -26.20 -3.16 7.01
N ASP A 270 -24.88 -2.96 6.93
CA ASP A 270 -23.92 -3.39 7.93
C ASP A 270 -23.42 -2.18 8.72
N GLU A 271 -23.68 -2.18 10.03
CA GLU A 271 -23.33 -1.09 10.94
C GLU A 271 -21.82 -0.86 11.05
N LEU A 272 -21.02 -1.91 10.82
CA LEU A 272 -19.56 -1.78 10.78
C LEU A 272 -19.11 -0.97 9.57
N LEU A 273 -19.74 -1.19 8.41
CA LEU A 273 -19.44 -0.46 7.17
C LEU A 273 -19.88 1.00 7.28
N GLU A 274 -21.04 1.26 7.87
CA GLU A 274 -21.53 2.62 8.16
C GLU A 274 -20.58 3.37 9.11
N ALA A 275 -20.12 2.71 10.18
CA ALA A 275 -19.14 3.30 11.09
C ALA A 275 -17.80 3.61 10.39
N GLN A 276 -17.36 2.75 9.47
CA GLN A 276 -16.19 2.99 8.64
C GLN A 276 -16.39 4.19 7.71
N TRP A 277 -17.57 4.33 7.11
CA TRP A 277 -17.92 5.46 6.25
C TRP A 277 -17.91 6.78 7.01
N ALA A 278 -18.49 6.82 8.21
CA ALA A 278 -18.52 8.02 9.05
C ALA A 278 -17.10 8.51 9.42
N VAL A 279 -16.15 7.59 9.65
CA VAL A 279 -14.74 7.94 9.88
C VAL A 279 -14.11 8.57 8.64
N LEU A 280 -14.38 8.02 7.45
CA LEU A 280 -13.89 8.58 6.18
C LEU A 280 -14.49 9.96 5.88
N GLU A 281 -15.79 10.15 6.16
CA GLU A 281 -16.47 11.42 5.99
C GLU A 281 -15.89 12.49 6.92
N THR A 282 -15.69 12.15 8.19
CA THR A 282 -15.09 13.06 9.19
C THR A 282 -13.67 13.45 8.79
N ALA A 283 -12.85 12.49 8.38
CA ALA A 283 -11.49 12.74 7.91
C ALA A 283 -11.47 13.63 6.65
N THR A 284 -12.37 13.38 5.70
CA THR A 284 -12.50 14.18 4.47
C THR A 284 -12.94 15.61 4.78
N ARG A 285 -13.94 15.80 5.65
CA ARG A 285 -14.40 17.14 6.08
C ARG A 285 -13.28 17.94 6.76
N ALA A 286 -12.39 17.27 7.50
CA ALA A 286 -11.23 17.92 8.12
C ALA A 286 -10.20 18.46 7.12
N LEU A 287 -10.18 17.96 5.87
CA LEU A 287 -9.33 18.49 4.80
C LEU A 287 -9.86 19.82 4.24
N GLY A 288 -11.06 20.24 4.65
CA GLY A 288 -11.72 21.47 4.20
C GLY A 288 -12.83 21.21 3.19
N THR A 289 -13.35 22.31 2.62
CA THR A 289 -14.45 22.28 1.66
C THR A 289 -14.00 22.84 0.33
N LEU A 290 -14.34 22.14 -0.76
CA LEU A 290 -14.15 22.66 -2.11
C LEU A 290 -15.28 23.66 -2.43
N THR A 291 -14.99 24.95 -2.46
CA THR A 291 -15.95 25.97 -2.89
C THR A 291 -16.00 26.05 -4.42
N GLN A 292 -17.19 26.30 -4.99
CA GLN A 292 -17.38 26.44 -6.45
C GLN A 292 -16.91 25.23 -7.29
N THR A 293 -17.15 24.01 -6.80
CA THR A 293 -16.81 22.78 -7.53
C THR A 293 -18.08 22.07 -7.99
N LEU A 294 -18.08 21.61 -9.25
CA LEU A 294 -19.09 20.72 -9.80
C LEU A 294 -18.48 19.34 -9.96
N VAL A 295 -19.02 18.35 -9.24
CA VAL A 295 -18.64 16.94 -9.42
C VAL A 295 -19.44 16.37 -10.58
N MET A 296 -18.74 15.89 -11.61
CA MET A 296 -19.35 15.24 -12.77
C MET A 296 -18.88 13.79 -12.81
N SER A 297 -19.67 12.90 -12.19
CA SER A 297 -19.33 11.48 -12.07
C SER A 297 -19.93 10.68 -13.22
N ASP A 298 -19.09 9.97 -13.98
CA ASP A 298 -19.54 9.11 -15.08
C ASP A 298 -20.04 7.76 -14.55
N VAL A 299 -21.28 7.42 -14.87
CA VAL A 299 -21.93 6.13 -14.54
C VAL A 299 -22.44 5.41 -15.79
N SER A 300 -21.84 5.71 -16.95
CA SER A 300 -22.16 5.09 -18.23
C SER A 300 -21.81 3.60 -18.26
N ALA A 301 -22.31 2.88 -19.27
CA ALA A 301 -22.16 1.42 -19.36
C ALA A 301 -20.69 0.92 -19.45
N SER A 302 -19.75 1.79 -19.83
CA SER A 302 -18.31 1.47 -19.82
C SER A 302 -17.74 1.41 -18.40
N MET A 303 -18.36 2.13 -17.47
CA MET A 303 -18.02 2.12 -16.05
C MET A 303 -18.55 0.84 -15.44
N SER A 304 -17.70 -0.18 -15.36
CA SER A 304 -18.04 -1.48 -14.77
C SER A 304 -17.01 -1.89 -13.71
N GLY A 305 -17.44 -2.65 -12.71
CA GLY A 305 -16.57 -3.07 -11.60
C GLY A 305 -16.07 -1.88 -10.76
N THR A 306 -14.77 -1.87 -10.43
CA THR A 306 -14.15 -0.84 -9.58
C THR A 306 -14.33 0.60 -10.09
N PRO A 307 -14.18 0.91 -11.40
CA PRO A 307 -14.53 2.23 -11.93
C PRO A 307 -15.91 2.74 -11.52
N MET A 308 -16.95 1.91 -11.64
CA MET A 308 -18.33 2.28 -11.23
C MET A 308 -18.40 2.57 -9.72
N GLN A 309 -17.77 1.70 -8.91
CA GLN A 309 -17.77 1.84 -7.45
C GLN A 309 -17.03 3.09 -6.99
N VAL A 310 -15.96 3.49 -7.69
CA VAL A 310 -15.24 4.74 -7.44
C VAL A 310 -16.10 5.95 -7.82
N SER A 311 -16.74 5.90 -8.99
CA SER A 311 -17.63 6.97 -9.47
C SER A 311 -18.80 7.24 -8.51
N ILE A 312 -19.42 6.18 -7.99
CA ILE A 312 -20.51 6.29 -7.00
C ILE A 312 -20.01 6.77 -5.63
N ALA A 313 -18.75 6.52 -5.29
CA ALA A 313 -18.19 6.91 -4.00
C ALA A 313 -17.71 8.37 -3.93
N LEU A 314 -17.56 9.04 -5.08
CA LEU A 314 -17.17 10.45 -5.22
C LEU A 314 -18.37 11.38 -5.00
#